data_AF-A0A3C1C051-F1
#
_entry.id   AF-A0A3C1C051-F1
#
_cell.length_a   1.000
_cell.length_b   1.000
_cell.length_c   1.000
_cell.angle_alpha   90.00
_cell.angle_beta   90.00
_cell.angle_gamma   90.00
#
_symmetry.space_group_name_H-M   'P 1'
#
loop_
_entity.id
_entity.type
_entity.pdbx_description
1 polymer ?
#
loop_
_entity_poly.entity_id
_entity_poly.type
_entity_poly.pdbx_seq_one_letter_code
_entity_poly.pdbx_strand_id
1 'polypeptide(L)' 'RAFSRRQIVDQVRGESYTVTERIVDVQMVSLRKKLGNLGDWVETVRGVGYRFKET' A
#
# COMPACT_ATOMS: atom_id res chain seq x y z
N ARG A 1 -11.34 4.10 4.41
CA ARG A 1 -11.08 4.88 3.15
C ARG A 1 -9.99 4.22 2.28
N ALA A 2 -10.07 4.32 0.94
CA ALA A 2 -9.03 3.79 0.02
C ALA A 2 -8.07 4.87 -0.51
N PHE A 3 -6.82 4.48 -0.75
CA PHE A 3 -5.74 5.31 -1.29
C PHE A 3 -5.22 4.74 -2.60
N SER A 4 -5.06 5.59 -3.61
CA SER A 4 -4.40 5.23 -4.86
C SER A 4 -2.90 5.03 -4.67
N ARG A 5 -2.28 4.29 -5.60
CA ARG A 5 -0.82 4.09 -5.61
C ARG A 5 -0.08 5.42 -5.58
N ARG A 6 -0.51 6.37 -6.41
CA ARG A 6 0.04 7.71 -6.44
C ARG A 6 -0.07 8.42 -5.09
N GLN A 7 -1.23 8.39 -4.44
CA GLN A 7 -1.39 8.97 -3.10
C GLN A 7 -0.47 8.34 -2.06
N ILE A 8 -0.28 7.01 -2.13
CA ILE A 8 0.66 6.30 -1.25
C ILE A 8 2.10 6.77 -1.54
N VAL A 9 2.51 6.83 -2.81
CA VAL A 9 3.83 7.34 -3.20
C VAL A 9 4.06 8.77 -2.70
N ASP A 10 3.10 9.66 -2.93
CA ASP A 10 3.19 11.07 -2.57
C ASP A 10 3.31 11.27 -1.05
N GLN A 11 2.65 10.43 -0.25
CA GLN A 11 2.70 10.49 1.22
C GLN A 11 3.95 9.86 1.84
N VAL A 12 4.59 8.91 1.14
CA VAL A 12 5.75 8.16 1.66
C VAL A 12 7.07 8.85 1.32
N ARG A 13 7.04 10.01 0.63
CA ARG A 13 8.24 10.78 0.24
C ARG A 13 9.05 11.23 1.46
N GLY A 14 10.04 10.41 1.83
CA GLY A 14 11.31 10.82 2.40
C GLY A 14 12.33 11.04 1.28
N GLU A 15 13.24 11.98 1.50
CA GLU A 15 14.31 12.33 0.58
C GLU A 15 15.09 11.07 0.15
N SER A 16 15.29 10.86 -1.15
CA SER A 16 16.23 9.87 -1.73
C SER A 16 15.70 8.49 -2.14
N TYR A 17 14.46 8.34 -2.60
CA TYR A 17 14.12 7.14 -3.39
C TYR A 17 13.12 7.41 -4.52
N THR A 18 13.40 6.88 -5.71
CA THR A 18 12.49 6.89 -6.86
C THR A 18 11.37 5.88 -6.60
N VAL A 19 10.44 6.23 -5.73
CA VAL A 19 9.25 5.43 -5.45
C VAL A 19 8.31 5.57 -6.66
N THR A 20 8.14 4.49 -7.42
CA THR A 20 7.17 4.42 -8.53
C THR A 20 5.86 3.86 -8.03
N GLU A 21 4.73 4.11 -8.72
CA GLU A 21 3.46 3.49 -8.35
C GLU A 21 3.53 1.96 -8.29
N ARG A 22 4.38 1.34 -9.13
CA ARG A 22 4.57 -0.11 -9.17
C ARG A 22 5.30 -0.66 -7.95
N ILE A 23 6.17 0.13 -7.30
CA ILE A 23 6.86 -0.32 -6.08
C ILE A 23 5.87 -0.50 -4.92
N VAL A 24 4.76 0.24 -4.92
CA VAL A 24 3.71 0.13 -3.91
C VAL A 24 3.18 -1.30 -3.85
N ASP A 25 2.95 -1.93 -5.01
CA ASP A 25 2.44 -3.31 -5.07
C ASP A 25 3.41 -4.31 -4.40
N VAL A 26 4.72 -4.16 -4.64
CA VAL A 26 5.77 -4.98 -4.02
C VAL A 26 5.79 -4.76 -2.51
N GLN A 27 5.69 -3.50 -2.08
CA GLN A 27 5.62 -3.17 -0.65
C GLN A 27 4.36 -3.73 -0.01
N MET A 28 3.21 -3.74 -0.68
CA MET A 28 1.98 -4.35 -0.15
C MET A 28 2.12 -5.87 0.03
N VAL A 29 2.80 -6.57 -0.89
CA VAL A 29 3.10 -8.00 -0.72
C VAL A 29 4.01 -8.23 0.49
N SER A 30 5.08 -7.43 0.63
CA SER A 30 5.98 -7.53 1.78
C SER A 30 5.29 -7.20 3.11
N LEU A 31 4.48 -6.14 3.12
CA LEU A 31 3.73 -5.68 4.28
C LEU A 31 2.74 -6.74 4.75
N ARG A 32 1.94 -7.32 3.84
CA ARG A 32 1.01 -8.41 4.19
C ARG A 32 1.73 -9.61 4.80
N LYS A 33 2.88 -9.99 4.24
CA LYS A 33 3.72 -11.07 4.81
C LYS A 33 4.20 -10.74 6.22
N LYS A 34 4.66 -9.50 6.46
CA LYS A 34 5.12 -9.04 7.77
C LYS A 34 3.99 -8.96 8.81
N LEU A 35 2.78 -8.67 8.38
CA LEU A 35 1.59 -8.61 9.24
C LEU A 35 1.02 -9.99 9.61
N GLY A 36 1.45 -11.07 8.94
CA GLY A 36 0.99 -12.43 9.22
C GLY A 36 -0.54 -12.54 9.13
N ASN A 37 -1.18 -12.99 10.22
CA ASN A 37 -2.64 -13.15 10.32
C ASN A 37 -3.41 -11.82 10.13
N LEU A 38 -2.73 -10.67 10.26
CA LEU A 38 -3.33 -9.35 10.02
C LEU A 38 -3.12 -8.86 8.57
N GLY A 39 -2.48 -9.65 7.71
CA GLY A 39 -2.23 -9.26 6.32
C GLY A 39 -3.51 -8.93 5.55
N ASP A 40 -4.62 -9.61 5.86
CA ASP A 40 -5.92 -9.40 5.24
C ASP A 40 -6.57 -8.05 5.61
N TRP A 41 -6.01 -7.34 6.59
CA TRP A 41 -6.44 -5.97 6.90
C TRP A 41 -6.00 -4.97 5.84
N VAL A 42 -4.99 -5.29 5.03
CA VAL A 42 -4.58 -4.48 3.88
C VAL A 42 -5.28 -5.02 2.64
N GLU A 43 -6.36 -4.38 2.23
CA GLU A 43 -7.22 -4.85 1.13
C GLU A 43 -6.89 -4.15 -0.19
N THR A 44 -6.97 -4.91 -1.29
CA THR A 44 -6.86 -4.35 -2.64
C THR A 44 -8.25 -3.92 -3.12
N VAL A 45 -8.41 -2.64 -3.45
CA VAL A 45 -9.61 -2.13 -4.11
C VAL A 45 -9.32 -2.02 -5.61
N ARG A 46 -9.86 -2.95 -6.41
CA ARG A 46 -9.61 -3.03 -7.86
C ARG A 46 -9.93 -1.69 -8.54
N GLY A 47 -9.03 -1.23 -9.39
CA GLY A 47 -9.16 0.06 -10.10
C GLY A 47 -8.90 1.31 -9.24
N VAL A 48 -8.75 1.18 -7.92
CA VAL A 48 -8.56 2.32 -7.00
C VAL A 48 -7.17 2.28 -6.36
N GLY A 49 -6.83 1.20 -5.66
CA GLY A 49 -5.58 1.09 -4.90
C GLY A 49 -5.72 0.21 -3.67
N TYR A 50 -5.31 0.71 -2.51
CA TYR A 50 -5.25 -0.04 -1.26
C TYR A 50 -6.02 0.65 -0.14
N ARG A 51 -6.61 -0.13 0.75
CA ARG A 51 -7.24 0.38 1.97
C ARG A 51 -6.87 -0.48 3.16
N PHE A 52 -6.94 0.12 4.34
CA PHE A 52 -6.96 -0.62 5.58
C PHE A 52 -8.41 -0.98 5.91
N LYS A 53 -8.63 -2.19 6.44
CA LYS A 53 -9.92 -2.64 6.95
C LYS A 53 -10.28 -1.76 8.15
N GLU A 54 -11.36 -1.00 8.02
CA GLU A 54 -11.94 -0.27 9.15
C GLU A 54 -12.78 -1.26 9.96
N THR A 55 -12.59 -1.24 11.28
CA THR A 55 -13.40 -2.00 12.24
C THR A 55 -14.83 -1.47 12.29
#